data_AF-A0A2V2VMB7-F1
#
_entry.id   AF-A0A2V2VMB7-F1
#
_cell.length_a   1.000
_cell.length_b   1.000
_cell.length_c   1.000
_cell.angle_alpha   90.00
_cell.angle_beta   90.00
_cell.angle_gamma   90.00
#
_symmetry.space_group_name_H-M   'P 1'
#
loop_
_entity.id
_entity.type
_entity.pdbx_description
1 polymer ?
#
loop_
_entity_poly.entity_id
_entity_poly.type
_entity_poly.pdbx_seq_one_letter_code
_entity_poly.pdbx_strand_id
1 'polypeptide(L)'
;MKRVREVYTEGAEERRRKIIDFIRSLQFSVPLYRLRQQEGRRPCANCGKRRQYYCYDCLTVVHPESHPPPLFLPLNVYVILHPGEIRGKSTSLAASTISPDLHIVEYPKVPSSLELESTLVLYPSSQSTELSDIKDLDSVKNVVFIDSTWQQSKAIARDERVCRFKKVRIKSQMSLFWRFQNNDPTYLATVEAIYFFLREFISNKRKHCAEESKEPLYRGDVDDLLFYYINQYVAVQQRYSHDTTMQYTTRHFDGYILPSSSWDELVASPLKDLKEGNVI
;
A
#
# COMPACT_ATOMS: atom_id res chain seq x y z
N MET A 1 29.42 10.58 -7.05
CA MET A 1 29.28 9.17 -7.49
C MET A 1 27.82 8.77 -7.41
N LYS A 2 27.19 8.36 -8.50
CA LYS A 2 25.88 7.68 -8.43
C LYS A 2 26.12 6.39 -7.63
N ARG A 3 25.49 6.23 -6.46
CA ARG A 3 25.53 4.95 -5.74
C ARG A 3 25.14 3.86 -6.74
N VAL A 4 25.91 2.79 -6.79
CA VAL A 4 25.53 1.58 -7.53
C VAL A 4 24.13 1.20 -7.03
N ARG A 5 23.18 1.03 -7.94
CA ARG A 5 21.81 0.64 -7.58
C ARG A 5 21.91 -0.75 -6.98
N GLU A 6 21.75 -0.89 -5.68
CA GLU A 6 21.48 -2.21 -5.10
C GLU A 6 20.16 -2.68 -5.71
N VAL A 7 20.23 -3.80 -6.42
CA VAL A 7 19.08 -4.45 -7.05
C VAL A 7 18.63 -5.60 -6.17
N TYR A 8 17.47 -6.17 -6.48
CA TYR A 8 17.08 -7.43 -5.85
C TYR A 8 18.20 -8.46 -6.06
N THR A 9 18.63 -9.07 -4.96
CA THR A 9 19.69 -10.11 -4.97
C THR A 9 19.20 -11.43 -5.55
N GLU A 10 17.89 -11.59 -5.66
CA GLU A 10 17.20 -12.81 -6.07
C GLU A 10 16.92 -12.81 -7.57
N GLY A 11 16.90 -14.00 -8.18
CA GLY A 11 16.56 -14.16 -9.60
C GLY A 11 15.10 -13.80 -9.92
N ALA A 12 14.83 -13.46 -11.18
CA ALA A 12 13.49 -13.05 -11.64
C ALA A 12 12.40 -14.07 -11.34
N GLU A 13 12.71 -15.37 -11.48
CA GLU A 13 11.81 -16.47 -11.13
C GLU A 13 11.42 -16.47 -9.64
N GLU A 14 12.43 -16.39 -8.77
CA GLU A 14 12.21 -16.43 -7.33
C GLU A 14 11.38 -15.23 -6.87
N ARG A 15 11.70 -14.03 -7.38
CA ARG A 15 10.94 -12.81 -7.12
C ARG A 15 9.50 -12.94 -7.59
N ARG A 16 9.29 -13.45 -8.82
CA ARG A 16 7.96 -13.70 -9.37
C ARG A 16 7.15 -14.61 -8.45
N ARG A 17 7.73 -15.74 -8.04
CA ARG A 17 7.08 -16.69 -7.13
C ARG A 17 6.71 -16.04 -5.80
N LYS A 18 7.63 -15.32 -5.16
CA LYS A 18 7.37 -14.59 -3.90
C LYS A 18 6.23 -13.58 -4.03
N ILE A 19 6.19 -12.85 -5.14
CA ILE A 19 5.14 -11.87 -5.41
C ILE A 19 3.79 -12.55 -5.60
N ILE A 20 3.73 -13.62 -6.38
CA ILE A 20 2.50 -14.40 -6.61
C ILE A 20 2.00 -15.00 -5.29
N ASP A 21 2.89 -15.62 -4.52
CA ASP A 21 2.56 -16.23 -3.22
C ASP A 21 2.06 -15.17 -2.23
N PHE A 22 2.70 -13.99 -2.19
CA PHE A 22 2.24 -12.87 -1.39
C PHE A 22 0.84 -12.42 -1.81
N ILE A 23 0.58 -12.17 -3.10
CA ILE A 23 -0.74 -11.74 -3.58
C ILE A 23 -1.80 -12.79 -3.25
N ARG A 24 -1.52 -14.09 -3.43
CA ARG A 24 -2.44 -15.19 -3.10
C ARG A 24 -2.72 -15.32 -1.60
N SER A 25 -1.80 -14.87 -0.76
CA SER A 25 -1.99 -14.86 0.70
C SER A 25 -2.94 -13.75 1.17
N LEU A 26 -3.12 -12.69 0.38
CA LEU A 26 -3.96 -11.55 0.75
C LEU A 26 -5.46 -11.91 0.76
N GLN A 27 -6.16 -11.49 1.81
CA GLN A 27 -7.59 -11.69 2.00
C GLN A 27 -8.37 -10.44 1.58
N PHE A 28 -8.52 -10.22 0.27
CA PHE A 28 -9.36 -9.12 -0.22
C PHE A 28 -10.85 -9.40 -0.01
N SER A 29 -11.58 -8.44 0.54
CA SER A 29 -13.04 -8.52 0.71
C SER A 29 -13.79 -8.53 -0.63
N VAL A 30 -13.21 -7.90 -1.65
CA VAL A 30 -13.68 -7.91 -3.02
C VAL A 30 -12.57 -8.50 -3.89
N PRO A 31 -12.84 -9.55 -4.69
CA PRO A 31 -11.81 -10.13 -5.53
C PRO A 31 -11.44 -9.20 -6.69
N LEU A 32 -10.15 -9.18 -7.08
CA LEU A 32 -9.61 -8.26 -8.09
C LEU A 32 -10.35 -8.31 -9.44
N TYR A 33 -10.88 -9.48 -9.83
CA TYR A 33 -11.62 -9.60 -11.10
C TYR A 33 -12.87 -8.71 -11.14
N ARG A 34 -13.53 -8.43 -9.99
CA ARG A 34 -14.69 -7.52 -9.92
C ARG A 34 -14.32 -6.09 -10.25
N LEU A 35 -13.11 -5.68 -9.86
CA LEU A 35 -12.54 -4.40 -10.24
C LEU A 35 -12.21 -4.36 -11.74
N ARG A 36 -11.72 -5.47 -12.31
CA ARG A 36 -11.40 -5.58 -13.75
C ARG A 36 -12.62 -5.59 -14.67
N GLN A 37 -13.78 -6.05 -14.18
CA GLN A 37 -15.04 -5.98 -14.92
C GLN A 37 -15.55 -4.55 -15.13
N GLN A 38 -14.97 -3.56 -14.45
CA GLN A 38 -15.35 -2.17 -14.62
C GLN A 38 -14.73 -1.59 -15.89
N GLU A 39 -15.57 -1.37 -16.88
CA GLU A 39 -15.17 -0.79 -18.16
C GLU A 39 -15.23 0.73 -18.17
N GLY A 40 -14.24 1.33 -18.84
CA GLY A 40 -14.16 2.76 -19.07
C GLY A 40 -13.84 3.59 -17.83
N ARG A 41 -13.98 4.91 -17.98
CA ARG A 41 -13.81 5.89 -16.90
C ARG A 41 -15.15 6.55 -16.59
N ARG A 42 -15.51 6.71 -15.33
CA ARG A 42 -16.73 7.41 -14.88
C ARG A 42 -16.43 8.82 -14.35
N PRO A 43 -17.37 9.78 -14.47
CA PRO A 43 -17.22 11.10 -13.86
C PRO A 43 -17.26 11.00 -12.33
N CYS A 44 -16.38 11.72 -11.64
CA CYS A 44 -16.44 11.88 -10.20
C CYS A 44 -17.67 12.71 -9.80
N ALA A 45 -18.43 12.24 -8.80
CA ALA A 45 -19.62 12.94 -8.32
C ALA A 45 -19.35 14.35 -7.75
N ASN A 46 -18.12 14.61 -7.27
CA ASN A 46 -17.74 15.90 -6.69
C ASN A 46 -17.17 16.88 -7.74
N CYS A 47 -16.20 16.45 -8.57
CA CYS A 47 -15.51 17.36 -9.51
C CYS A 47 -15.79 17.10 -11.00
N GLY A 48 -16.59 16.10 -11.36
CA GLY A 48 -16.90 15.74 -12.75
C GLY A 48 -15.76 15.11 -13.56
N LYS A 49 -14.49 15.18 -13.09
CA LYS A 49 -13.34 14.58 -13.78
C LYS A 49 -13.53 13.07 -13.96
N ARG A 50 -13.20 12.56 -15.15
CA ARG A 50 -13.32 11.13 -15.47
C ARG A 50 -12.17 10.31 -14.87
N ARG A 51 -12.51 9.27 -14.14
CA ARG A 51 -11.59 8.40 -13.38
C ARG A 51 -11.90 6.93 -13.61
N GLN A 52 -10.90 6.06 -13.50
CA GLN A 52 -11.07 4.62 -13.72
C GLN A 52 -11.75 3.93 -12.53
N TYR A 53 -11.33 4.24 -11.29
CA TYR A 53 -11.81 3.52 -10.09
C TYR A 53 -12.16 4.47 -8.94
N TYR A 54 -11.30 5.45 -8.70
CA TYR A 54 -11.49 6.50 -7.70
C TYR A 54 -10.90 7.82 -8.18
N CYS A 55 -11.38 8.91 -7.62
CA CYS A 55 -10.86 10.24 -7.85
C CYS A 55 -9.77 10.57 -6.84
N TYR A 56 -8.51 10.59 -7.28
CA TYR A 56 -7.38 11.01 -6.45
C TYR A 56 -7.38 12.50 -6.08
N ASP A 57 -8.28 13.32 -6.64
CA ASP A 57 -8.44 14.73 -6.24
C ASP A 57 -9.45 14.84 -5.09
N CYS A 58 -10.62 14.22 -5.24
CA CYS A 58 -11.73 14.31 -4.28
C CYS A 58 -11.75 13.18 -3.24
N LEU A 59 -10.88 12.17 -3.40
CA LEU A 59 -10.83 10.94 -2.60
C LEU A 59 -12.18 10.21 -2.57
N THR A 60 -12.87 10.21 -3.72
CA THR A 60 -14.20 9.60 -3.87
C THR A 60 -14.14 8.46 -4.87
N VAL A 61 -14.75 7.33 -4.53
CA VAL A 61 -14.89 6.16 -5.40
C VAL A 61 -15.85 6.49 -6.56
N VAL A 62 -15.54 6.00 -7.77
CA VAL A 62 -16.43 6.17 -8.95
C VAL A 62 -17.05 4.87 -9.46
N HIS A 63 -16.58 3.72 -8.96
CA HIS A 63 -17.22 2.40 -9.12
C HIS A 63 -17.47 1.76 -7.73
N PRO A 64 -18.48 2.22 -6.97
CA PRO A 64 -18.75 1.69 -5.64
C PRO A 64 -19.10 0.19 -5.63
N GLU A 65 -19.62 -0.36 -6.74
CA GLU A 65 -19.98 -1.76 -6.88
C GLU A 65 -18.80 -2.74 -6.90
N SER A 66 -17.58 -2.26 -7.13
CA SER A 66 -16.35 -3.05 -7.15
C SER A 66 -15.32 -2.57 -6.13
N HIS A 67 -15.73 -1.67 -5.25
CA HIS A 67 -14.89 -1.13 -4.19
C HIS A 67 -15.03 -1.99 -2.92
N PRO A 68 -13.93 -2.24 -2.18
CA PRO A 68 -14.00 -2.86 -0.86
C PRO A 68 -14.98 -2.13 0.06
N PRO A 69 -15.64 -2.82 1.01
CA PRO A 69 -16.37 -2.12 2.07
C PRO A 69 -15.41 -1.27 2.90
N PRO A 70 -15.89 -0.22 3.59
CA PRO A 70 -15.04 0.60 4.44
C PRO A 70 -14.26 -0.23 5.47
N LEU A 71 -12.93 -0.11 5.44
CA LEU A 71 -12.02 -0.82 6.32
C LEU A 71 -11.70 0.04 7.56
N PHE A 72 -12.07 -0.44 8.74
CA PHE A 72 -11.73 0.22 10.00
C PHE A 72 -10.33 -0.22 10.49
N LEU A 73 -9.50 0.76 10.85
CA LEU A 73 -8.11 0.53 11.25
C LEU A 73 -7.98 0.42 12.76
N PRO A 74 -6.94 -0.26 13.28
CA PRO A 74 -6.71 -0.38 14.73
C PRO A 74 -6.31 0.95 15.40
N LEU A 75 -6.04 2.00 14.62
CA LEU A 75 -5.69 3.36 15.04
C LEU A 75 -5.85 4.33 13.86
N ASN A 76 -5.87 5.64 14.12
CA ASN A 76 -5.93 6.65 13.06
C ASN A 76 -4.60 6.75 12.31
N VAL A 77 -4.66 6.66 10.99
CA VAL A 77 -3.52 6.85 10.11
C VAL A 77 -3.58 8.24 9.50
N TYR A 78 -2.54 9.04 9.70
CA TYR A 78 -2.39 10.34 9.06
C TYR A 78 -1.25 10.30 8.06
N VAL A 79 -1.50 10.75 6.83
CA VAL A 79 -0.49 10.87 5.80
C VAL A 79 -0.29 12.35 5.48
N ILE A 80 0.91 12.85 5.76
CA ILE A 80 1.34 14.19 5.32
C ILE A 80 1.79 14.06 3.86
N LEU A 81 0.95 14.50 2.93
CA LEU A 81 1.20 14.49 1.51
C LEU A 81 1.93 15.77 1.08
N HIS A 82 3.09 15.64 0.47
CA HIS A 82 3.79 16.79 -0.10
C HIS A 82 3.11 17.27 -1.41
N PRO A 83 2.87 18.57 -1.61
CA PRO A 83 2.12 19.09 -2.76
C PRO A 83 2.81 18.86 -4.12
N GLY A 84 4.11 18.61 -4.10
CA GLY A 84 4.89 18.24 -5.30
C GLY A 84 4.66 16.80 -5.78
N GLU A 85 3.96 15.96 -5.01
CA GLU A 85 3.65 14.59 -5.43
C GLU A 85 2.58 14.57 -6.51
N ILE A 86 2.78 13.71 -7.50
CA ILE A 86 1.76 13.49 -8.54
C ILE A 86 0.64 12.67 -7.92
N ARG A 87 -0.49 13.31 -7.60
CA ARG A 87 -1.66 12.69 -6.95
C ARG A 87 -2.09 11.36 -7.60
N GLY A 88 -2.15 11.30 -8.94
CA GLY A 88 -2.50 10.07 -9.66
C GLY A 88 -1.50 8.91 -9.53
N LYS A 89 -0.33 9.14 -8.92
CA LYS A 89 0.70 8.15 -8.59
C LYS A 89 0.90 7.98 -7.07
N SER A 90 0.23 8.75 -6.23
CA SER A 90 0.30 8.53 -4.78
C SER A 90 -0.48 7.28 -4.42
N THR A 91 0.16 6.35 -3.72
CA THR A 91 -0.46 5.10 -3.27
C THR A 91 -1.27 5.31 -1.99
N SER A 92 -0.93 6.31 -1.18
CA SER A 92 -1.68 6.67 0.03
C SER A 92 -3.07 7.20 -0.30
N LEU A 93 -3.21 7.97 -1.38
CA LEU A 93 -4.52 8.47 -1.85
C LEU A 93 -5.46 7.34 -2.29
N ALA A 94 -4.94 6.23 -2.80
CA ALA A 94 -5.75 5.07 -3.13
C ALA A 94 -6.27 4.39 -1.86
N ALA A 95 -5.36 4.14 -0.91
CA ALA A 95 -5.69 3.54 0.38
C ALA A 95 -6.65 4.40 1.20
N SER A 96 -6.57 5.73 1.12
CA SER A 96 -7.47 6.65 1.82
C SER A 96 -8.91 6.57 1.33
N THR A 97 -9.16 6.00 0.14
CA THR A 97 -10.54 5.76 -0.32
C THR A 97 -11.16 4.51 0.29
N ILE A 98 -10.34 3.61 0.85
CA ILE A 98 -10.76 2.32 1.41
C ILE A 98 -11.07 2.43 2.91
N SER A 99 -10.36 3.29 3.63
CA SER A 99 -10.53 3.44 5.07
C SER A 99 -10.90 4.88 5.47
N PRO A 100 -11.96 5.08 6.27
CA PRO A 100 -12.27 6.39 6.85
C PRO A 100 -11.28 6.82 7.94
N ASP A 101 -10.48 5.89 8.48
CA ASP A 101 -9.48 6.16 9.52
C ASP A 101 -8.12 6.58 8.94
N LEU A 102 -8.01 6.66 7.60
CA LEU A 102 -6.82 7.09 6.88
C LEU A 102 -7.02 8.52 6.32
N HIS A 103 -6.38 9.47 6.99
CA HIS A 103 -6.52 10.90 6.76
C HIS A 103 -5.38 11.45 5.92
N ILE A 104 -5.69 12.11 4.81
CA ILE A 104 -4.69 12.81 3.98
C ILE A 104 -4.63 14.29 4.40
N VAL A 105 -3.44 14.76 4.76
CA VAL A 105 -3.18 16.17 5.10
C VAL A 105 -2.11 16.72 4.15
N GLU A 106 -2.43 17.74 3.38
CA GLU A 106 -1.49 18.33 2.41
C GLU A 106 -0.54 19.33 3.08
N TYR A 107 0.77 19.11 2.94
CA TYR A 107 1.82 19.98 3.47
C TYR A 107 1.76 21.38 2.81
N PRO A 108 1.93 22.50 3.55
CA PRO A 108 2.54 22.66 4.88
C PRO A 108 1.61 22.44 6.07
N LYS A 109 0.36 21.99 5.85
CA LYS A 109 -0.49 21.55 6.97
C LYS A 109 0.04 20.22 7.50
N VAL A 110 -0.14 20.04 8.80
CA VAL A 110 0.14 18.80 9.52
C VAL A 110 -1.06 18.50 10.41
N PRO A 111 -1.31 17.24 10.78
CA PRO A 111 -2.38 16.89 11.70
C PRO A 111 -2.28 17.71 12.99
N SER A 112 -3.30 18.53 13.27
CA SER A 112 -3.43 19.29 14.50
C SER A 112 -4.10 18.43 15.59
N SER A 113 -3.90 18.80 16.86
CA SER A 113 -4.57 18.15 18.01
C SER A 113 -4.20 16.68 18.22
N LEU A 114 -3.02 16.25 17.74
CA LEU A 114 -2.48 14.93 18.07
C LEU A 114 -1.67 14.99 19.37
N GLU A 115 -2.07 14.17 20.34
CA GLU A 115 -1.40 14.02 21.63
C GLU A 115 -0.04 13.34 21.47
N LEU A 116 1.00 13.89 22.11
CA LEU A 116 2.38 13.40 21.99
C LEU A 116 2.52 11.93 22.42
N GLU A 117 1.94 11.59 23.57
CA GLU A 117 2.10 10.27 24.20
C GLU A 117 1.38 9.15 23.44
N SER A 118 0.38 9.47 22.62
CA SER A 118 -0.43 8.48 21.87
C SER A 118 -0.22 8.53 20.36
N THR A 119 0.78 9.28 19.89
CA THR A 119 1.05 9.50 18.47
C THR A 119 2.46 9.09 18.09
N LEU A 120 2.55 8.19 17.11
CA LEU A 120 3.81 7.77 16.50
C LEU A 120 4.04 8.47 15.17
N VAL A 121 5.29 8.54 14.72
CA VAL A 121 5.62 8.89 13.34
C VAL A 121 6.51 7.80 12.74
N LEU A 122 6.08 7.20 11.64
CA LEU A 122 6.91 6.25 10.91
C LEU A 122 7.96 7.02 10.13
N TYR A 123 9.21 6.93 10.56
CA TYR A 123 10.32 7.56 9.87
C TYR A 123 11.63 6.82 10.18
N PRO A 124 12.37 6.32 9.18
CA PRO A 124 13.62 5.60 9.43
C PRO A 124 14.74 6.60 9.80
N SER A 125 15.10 6.63 11.08
CA SER A 125 16.20 7.44 11.61
C SER A 125 16.99 6.66 12.66
N SER A 126 18.18 7.14 12.99
CA SER A 126 19.00 6.57 14.07
C SER A 126 18.32 6.63 15.44
N GLN A 127 17.34 7.51 15.62
CA GLN A 127 16.56 7.66 16.86
C GLN A 127 15.26 6.87 16.87
N SER A 128 14.92 6.19 15.77
CA SER A 128 13.66 5.46 15.69
C SER A 128 13.74 4.18 16.54
N THR A 129 12.60 3.68 17.01
CA THR A 129 12.51 2.37 17.69
C THR A 129 11.64 1.41 16.88
N GLU A 130 11.79 0.10 17.09
CA GLU A 130 10.86 -0.88 16.53
C GLU A 130 9.55 -0.90 17.33
N LEU A 131 8.45 -1.39 16.75
CA LEU A 131 7.16 -1.44 17.44
C LEU A 131 7.19 -2.41 18.62
N SER A 132 7.96 -3.50 18.53
CA SER A 132 8.17 -4.47 19.62
C SER A 132 8.81 -3.86 20.87
N ASP A 133 9.49 -2.72 20.74
CA ASP A 133 10.15 -2.04 21.86
C ASP A 133 9.23 -1.02 22.56
N ILE A 134 8.00 -0.86 22.08
CA ILE A 134 7.01 0.04 22.67
C ILE A 134 6.27 -0.69 23.79
N LYS A 135 6.52 -0.30 25.04
CA LYS A 135 5.96 -0.94 26.24
C LYS A 135 4.44 -0.87 26.32
N ASP A 136 3.86 0.28 25.96
CA ASP A 136 2.43 0.53 26.02
C ASP A 136 1.90 0.81 24.61
N LEU A 137 1.79 -0.25 23.82
CA LEU A 137 1.25 -0.16 22.46
C LEU A 137 -0.27 0.08 22.48
N ASP A 138 -0.94 -0.18 23.60
CA ASP A 138 -2.39 -0.02 23.74
C ASP A 138 -2.83 1.44 23.85
N SER A 139 -1.99 2.32 24.40
CA SER A 139 -2.26 3.75 24.43
C SER A 139 -2.04 4.48 23.09
N VAL A 140 -1.43 3.83 22.09
CA VAL A 140 -1.22 4.42 20.77
C VAL A 140 -2.54 4.53 20.01
N LYS A 141 -2.89 5.77 19.62
CA LYS A 141 -4.15 6.12 18.93
C LYS A 141 -3.94 6.61 17.51
N ASN A 142 -2.74 7.10 17.21
CA ASN A 142 -2.44 7.74 15.93
C ASN A 142 -1.05 7.33 15.43
N VAL A 143 -0.89 7.28 14.11
CA VAL A 143 0.40 7.20 13.43
C VAL A 143 0.45 8.21 12.29
N VAL A 144 1.61 8.84 12.12
CA VAL A 144 1.89 9.78 11.04
C VAL A 144 2.85 9.15 10.04
N PHE A 145 2.50 9.22 8.76
CA PHE A 145 3.33 8.87 7.61
C PHE A 145 3.63 10.12 6.78
N ILE A 146 4.69 10.08 5.99
CA ILE A 146 5.08 11.17 5.09
C ILE A 146 5.11 10.63 3.66
N ASP A 147 4.26 11.18 2.78
CA ASP A 147 4.18 10.81 1.37
C ASP A 147 4.84 11.90 0.51
N SER A 148 6.11 11.67 0.15
CA SER A 148 6.93 12.62 -0.58
C SER A 148 8.19 11.96 -1.14
N THR A 149 8.92 12.66 -2.01
CA THR A 149 10.30 12.28 -2.33
C THR A 149 11.20 12.31 -1.08
N TRP A 150 12.28 11.52 -1.08
CA TRP A 150 13.19 11.41 0.07
C TRP A 150 13.88 12.69 0.51
N GLN A 151 14.07 13.64 -0.42
CA GLN A 151 14.62 14.95 -0.05
C GLN A 151 13.58 15.77 0.71
N GLN A 152 12.32 15.74 0.25
CA GLN A 152 11.20 16.44 0.89
C GLN A 152 10.80 15.78 2.22
N SER A 153 10.87 14.45 2.31
CA SER A 153 10.51 13.73 3.54
C SER A 153 11.39 14.12 4.72
N LYS A 154 12.68 14.40 4.48
CA LYS A 154 13.61 14.92 5.49
C LYS A 154 13.21 16.29 6.02
N ALA A 155 12.69 17.17 5.16
CA ALA A 155 12.23 18.49 5.58
C ALA A 155 10.97 18.36 6.45
N ILE A 156 9.99 17.56 6.02
CA ILE A 156 8.75 17.32 6.77
C ILE A 156 9.04 16.64 8.12
N ALA A 157 9.94 15.65 8.16
CA ALA A 157 10.31 14.96 9.40
C ALA A 157 11.05 15.84 10.41
N ARG A 158 11.62 16.97 9.97
CA ARG A 158 12.29 17.98 10.82
C ARG A 158 11.37 19.12 11.23
N ASP A 159 10.18 19.23 10.64
CA ASP A 159 9.17 20.19 11.04
C ASP A 159 8.85 20.00 12.53
N GLU A 160 8.89 21.07 13.33
CA GLU A 160 8.75 21.00 14.79
C GLU A 160 7.44 20.34 15.24
N ARG A 161 6.40 20.45 14.40
CA ARG A 161 5.07 19.91 14.64
C ARG A 161 5.03 18.39 14.42
N VAL A 162 6.00 17.84 13.70
CA VAL A 162 6.13 16.41 13.36
C VAL A 162 7.25 15.75 14.15
N CYS A 163 8.41 16.40 14.27
CA CYS A 163 9.61 15.81 14.85
C CYS A 163 9.49 15.53 16.35
N ARG A 164 8.50 16.17 17.01
CA ARG A 164 8.11 15.99 18.41
C ARG A 164 7.50 14.62 18.72
N PHE A 165 6.94 13.93 17.71
CA PHE A 165 6.36 12.61 17.91
C PHE A 165 7.44 11.53 18.01
N LYS A 166 7.15 10.46 18.76
CA LYS A 166 8.05 9.31 18.87
C LYS A 166 8.24 8.67 17.49
N LYS A 167 9.50 8.59 17.05
CA LYS A 167 9.85 8.00 15.75
C LYS A 167 9.90 6.49 15.86
N VAL A 168 9.26 5.83 14.92
CA VAL A 168 9.28 4.36 14.81
C VAL A 168 9.76 3.94 13.43
N ARG A 169 10.24 2.70 13.33
CA ARG A 169 10.63 2.06 12.07
C ARG A 169 9.98 0.68 12.00
N ILE A 170 9.69 0.24 10.79
CA ILE A 170 9.33 -1.16 10.51
C ILE A 170 10.65 -1.94 10.47
N LYS A 171 10.65 -3.17 10.99
CA LYS A 171 11.78 -4.09 10.79
C LYS A 171 12.03 -4.27 9.29
N SER A 172 13.28 -4.16 8.85
CA SER A 172 13.66 -4.13 7.42
C SER A 172 12.82 -5.07 6.57
N GLN A 173 12.03 -4.49 5.65
CA GLN A 173 11.24 -5.20 4.65
C GLN A 173 11.81 -4.86 3.28
N MET A 174 11.84 -5.84 2.38
CA MET A 174 12.05 -5.56 0.96
C MET A 174 10.69 -5.35 0.31
N SER A 175 10.54 -4.25 -0.41
CA SER A 175 9.36 -4.03 -1.25
C SER A 175 9.28 -5.15 -2.28
N LEU A 176 8.16 -5.84 -2.32
CA LEU A 176 7.88 -6.82 -3.37
C LEU A 176 7.47 -6.11 -4.67
N PHE A 177 7.16 -4.82 -4.60
CA PHE A 177 6.53 -4.05 -5.65
C PHE A 177 7.25 -2.71 -5.87
N TRP A 178 8.20 -2.67 -6.80
CA TRP A 178 8.95 -1.43 -6.94
C TRP A 178 8.27 -0.35 -7.78
N ARG A 179 8.24 0.89 -7.27
CA ARG A 179 7.99 2.11 -8.04
C ARG A 179 9.33 2.79 -8.34
N PHE A 180 9.45 3.49 -9.47
CA PHE A 180 10.71 4.17 -9.81
C PHE A 180 11.15 5.13 -8.69
N GLN A 181 12.30 4.86 -8.08
CA GLN A 181 13.06 5.77 -7.23
C GLN A 181 14.55 5.42 -7.32
N ASN A 182 15.42 6.27 -6.77
CA ASN A 182 16.88 6.10 -6.79
C ASN A 182 17.46 5.38 -5.55
N ASN A 183 16.64 4.61 -4.84
CA ASN A 183 17.04 3.90 -3.61
C ASN A 183 17.03 2.37 -3.81
N ASP A 184 17.49 1.62 -2.82
CA ASP A 184 17.51 0.15 -2.82
C ASP A 184 16.15 -0.46 -2.41
N PRO A 185 15.88 -1.75 -2.70
CA PRO A 185 14.58 -2.39 -2.49
C PRO A 185 14.00 -2.35 -1.07
N THR A 186 14.75 -1.93 -0.04
CA THR A 186 14.21 -1.78 1.32
C THR A 186 13.27 -0.58 1.49
N TYR A 187 13.18 0.28 0.48
CA TYR A 187 12.38 1.49 0.52
C TYR A 187 10.95 1.23 0.02
N LEU A 188 10.05 0.99 0.97
CA LEU A 188 8.63 0.73 0.72
C LEU A 188 7.91 1.92 0.06
N ALA A 189 6.94 1.64 -0.82
CA ALA A 189 5.94 2.63 -1.18
C ALA A 189 5.10 3.01 0.06
N THR A 190 4.50 4.20 0.06
CA THR A 190 3.75 4.71 1.23
C THR A 190 2.64 3.76 1.68
N VAL A 191 1.88 3.17 0.76
CA VAL A 191 0.86 2.15 1.10
C VAL A 191 1.47 0.84 1.66
N GLU A 192 2.63 0.40 1.17
CA GLU A 192 3.33 -0.77 1.72
C GLU A 192 3.79 -0.47 3.15
N ALA A 193 4.32 0.73 3.39
CA ALA A 193 4.72 1.17 4.73
C ALA A 193 3.51 1.21 5.69
N ILE A 194 2.36 1.72 5.25
CA ILE A 194 1.11 1.69 6.03
C ILE A 194 0.70 0.24 6.33
N TYR A 195 0.67 -0.62 5.30
CA TYR A 195 0.29 -2.02 5.42
C TYR A 195 1.18 -2.78 6.42
N PHE A 196 2.50 -2.73 6.24
CA PHE A 196 3.44 -3.46 7.10
C PHE A 196 3.47 -2.91 8.53
N PHE A 197 3.34 -1.60 8.71
CA PHE A 197 3.20 -0.99 10.03
C PHE A 197 1.96 -1.52 10.76
N LEU A 198 0.78 -1.48 10.11
CA LEU A 198 -0.48 -1.91 10.72
C LEU A 198 -0.49 -3.41 11.00
N ARG A 199 0.05 -4.22 10.08
CA ARG A 199 0.23 -5.66 10.29
C ARG A 199 1.09 -5.94 11.52
N GLU A 200 2.25 -5.28 11.64
CA GLU A 200 3.12 -5.43 12.81
C GLU A 200 2.45 -4.92 14.10
N PHE A 201 1.71 -3.81 14.04
CA PHE A 201 0.96 -3.25 15.17
C PHE A 201 -0.10 -4.23 15.68
N ILE A 202 -0.92 -4.80 14.79
CA ILE A 202 -1.96 -5.78 15.13
C ILE A 202 -1.34 -7.05 15.72
N SER A 203 -0.27 -7.56 15.09
CA SER A 203 0.43 -8.75 15.59
C SER A 203 1.00 -8.53 16.99
N ASN A 204 1.66 -7.40 17.26
CA ASN A 204 2.20 -7.10 18.58
C ASN A 204 1.08 -6.94 19.63
N LYS A 205 -0.01 -6.23 19.32
CA LYS A 205 -1.15 -6.13 20.23
C LYS A 205 -1.73 -7.49 20.61
N ARG A 206 -1.97 -8.35 19.61
CA ARG A 206 -2.48 -9.71 19.85
C ARG A 206 -1.51 -10.56 20.67
N LYS A 207 -0.21 -10.41 20.45
CA LYS A 207 0.83 -11.09 21.24
C LYS A 207 0.81 -10.67 22.70
N HIS A 208 0.54 -9.40 23.00
CA HIS A 208 0.45 -8.90 24.37
C HIS A 208 -0.84 -9.31 25.09
N CYS A 209 -1.97 -9.40 24.38
CA CYS A 209 -3.27 -9.68 24.99
C CYS A 209 -3.59 -11.17 25.21
N ALA A 210 -2.79 -12.10 24.67
CA ALA A 210 -3.14 -13.52 24.70
C ALA A 210 -1.96 -14.39 25.15
N GLU A 211 -2.10 -14.99 26.33
CA GLU A 211 -1.14 -15.94 26.92
C GLU A 211 -0.97 -17.22 26.07
N GLU A 212 -1.91 -17.54 25.17
CA GLU A 212 -1.87 -18.72 24.28
C GLU A 212 -2.52 -18.48 22.90
N SER A 213 -2.02 -17.53 22.11
CA SER A 213 -2.49 -17.35 20.72
C SER A 213 -1.99 -18.47 19.80
N LYS A 214 -2.89 -19.19 19.12
CA LYS A 214 -2.54 -19.95 17.91
C LYS A 214 -2.12 -18.98 16.80
N GLU A 215 -0.89 -19.12 16.31
CA GLU A 215 -0.43 -18.49 15.07
C GLU A 215 -1.33 -18.90 13.88
N PRO A 216 -1.51 -18.04 12.85
CA PRO A 216 -0.89 -16.73 12.68
C PRO A 216 -1.58 -15.59 13.46
N LEU A 217 -0.79 -14.69 14.03
CA LEU A 217 -1.30 -13.48 14.72
C LEU A 217 -1.98 -12.47 13.78
N TYR A 218 -1.52 -12.38 12.52
CA TYR A 218 -2.14 -11.55 11.49
C TYR A 218 -3.09 -12.38 10.63
N ARG A 219 -4.30 -11.88 10.37
CA ARG A 219 -5.38 -12.63 9.71
C ARG A 219 -5.92 -11.95 8.46
N GLY A 220 -5.09 -11.12 7.83
CA GLY A 220 -5.51 -10.32 6.67
C GLY A 220 -6.28 -9.05 7.05
N ASP A 221 -6.16 -8.62 8.31
CA ASP A 221 -6.96 -7.56 8.94
C ASP A 221 -6.98 -6.24 8.17
N VAL A 222 -5.94 -5.95 7.37
CA VAL A 222 -5.83 -4.71 6.60
C VAL A 222 -5.41 -4.96 5.15
N ASP A 223 -5.61 -6.19 4.63
CA ASP A 223 -5.17 -6.56 3.28
C ASP A 223 -5.82 -5.69 2.20
N ASP A 224 -7.08 -5.29 2.39
CA ASP A 224 -7.80 -4.41 1.46
C ASP A 224 -7.07 -3.08 1.18
N LEU A 225 -6.22 -2.57 2.08
CA LEU A 225 -5.42 -1.37 1.81
C LEU A 225 -4.53 -1.52 0.55
N LEU A 226 -4.13 -2.75 0.23
CA LEU A 226 -3.31 -3.05 -0.94
C LEU A 226 -4.13 -3.26 -2.22
N PHE A 227 -5.46 -3.27 -2.16
CA PHE A 227 -6.34 -3.66 -3.27
C PHE A 227 -6.03 -2.93 -4.59
N TYR A 228 -6.06 -1.60 -4.57
CA TYR A 228 -5.74 -0.79 -5.75
C TYR A 228 -4.27 -0.88 -6.16
N TYR A 229 -3.38 -1.06 -5.19
CA TYR A 229 -1.94 -1.12 -5.41
C TYR A 229 -1.55 -2.40 -6.14
N ILE A 230 -2.03 -3.56 -5.68
CA ILE A 230 -1.85 -4.85 -6.34
C ILE A 230 -2.50 -4.85 -7.71
N ASN A 231 -3.72 -4.32 -7.84
CA ASN A 231 -4.37 -4.18 -9.15
C ASN A 231 -3.50 -3.39 -10.14
N GLN A 232 -2.93 -2.26 -9.70
CA GLN A 232 -2.03 -1.46 -10.55
C GLN A 232 -0.76 -2.23 -10.90
N TYR A 233 -0.15 -2.91 -9.93
CA TYR A 233 1.05 -3.72 -10.16
C TYR A 233 0.80 -4.82 -11.20
N VAL A 234 -0.26 -5.63 -11.02
CA VAL A 234 -0.63 -6.69 -11.97
C VAL A 234 -0.93 -6.11 -13.36
N ALA A 235 -1.60 -4.96 -13.45
CA ALA A 235 -1.89 -4.32 -14.73
C ALA A 235 -0.62 -3.93 -15.50
N VAL A 236 0.40 -3.45 -14.79
CA VAL A 236 1.71 -3.13 -15.37
C VAL A 236 2.39 -4.42 -15.84
N GLN A 237 2.40 -5.47 -15.02
CA GLN A 237 3.00 -6.74 -15.40
C GLN A 237 2.33 -7.33 -16.67
N GLN A 238 1.00 -7.40 -16.71
CA GLN A 238 0.26 -7.87 -17.90
C GLN A 238 0.59 -7.05 -19.15
N ARG A 239 0.51 -5.71 -19.04
CA ARG A 239 0.69 -4.81 -20.17
C ARG A 239 2.04 -5.01 -20.87
N TYR A 240 3.13 -5.11 -20.10
CA TYR A 240 4.47 -5.25 -20.66
C TYR A 240 4.92 -6.70 -20.86
N SER A 241 4.19 -7.68 -20.31
CA SER A 241 4.45 -9.10 -20.57
C SER A 241 3.77 -9.59 -21.86
N HIS A 242 2.62 -9.03 -22.22
CA HIS A 242 1.83 -9.48 -23.38
C HIS A 242 2.23 -8.79 -24.68
N ASP A 243 2.74 -7.56 -24.61
CA ASP A 243 3.17 -6.82 -25.78
C ASP A 243 4.70 -6.75 -25.82
N THR A 244 5.31 -7.67 -26.56
CA THR A 244 6.76 -7.74 -26.73
C THR A 244 7.35 -6.55 -27.50
N THR A 245 6.50 -5.71 -28.12
CA THR A 245 6.93 -4.47 -28.78
C THR A 245 7.06 -3.31 -27.78
N MET A 246 6.41 -3.41 -26.62
CA MET A 246 6.50 -2.38 -25.59
C MET A 246 7.79 -2.52 -24.78
N GLN A 247 8.58 -1.46 -24.75
CA GLN A 247 9.72 -1.37 -23.85
C GLN A 247 9.30 -0.73 -22.52
N TYR A 248 9.60 -1.42 -21.42
CA TYR A 248 9.47 -0.82 -20.10
C TYR A 248 10.58 0.22 -19.89
N THR A 249 10.30 1.23 -19.07
CA THR A 249 11.25 2.33 -18.85
C THR A 249 12.57 1.85 -18.26
N THR A 250 13.69 2.32 -18.82
CA THR A 250 15.06 2.11 -18.32
C THR A 250 15.34 2.79 -16.98
N ARG A 251 14.37 3.57 -16.49
CA ARG A 251 14.46 4.22 -15.19
C ARG A 251 14.39 3.22 -14.04
N HIS A 252 13.63 2.13 -14.19
CA HIS A 252 13.58 1.04 -13.22
C HIS A 252 14.83 0.14 -13.28
N PHE A 253 14.93 -0.85 -12.38
CA PHE A 253 15.94 -1.89 -12.46
C PHE A 253 15.60 -2.92 -13.55
N ASP A 254 16.63 -3.62 -14.02
CA ASP A 254 16.50 -4.70 -14.98
C ASP A 254 15.71 -5.87 -14.37
N GLY A 255 14.78 -6.45 -15.14
CA GLY A 255 13.89 -7.51 -14.63
C GLY A 255 12.81 -7.00 -13.69
N TYR A 256 12.35 -5.74 -13.85
CA TYR A 256 11.13 -5.26 -13.20
C TYR A 256 9.86 -5.94 -13.74
N ILE A 257 9.77 -6.04 -15.06
CA ILE A 257 8.74 -6.85 -15.71
C ILE A 257 9.16 -8.31 -15.57
N LEU A 258 8.25 -9.12 -15.03
CA LEU A 258 8.44 -10.51 -14.70
C LEU A 258 7.47 -11.32 -15.56
N PRO A 259 7.80 -11.66 -16.82
CA PRO A 259 6.86 -12.29 -17.76
C PRO A 259 6.20 -13.51 -17.14
N SER A 260 4.87 -13.60 -17.11
CA SER A 260 4.15 -14.76 -16.55
C SER A 260 2.69 -14.77 -16.98
N SER A 261 2.12 -15.94 -17.28
CA SER A 261 0.67 -16.11 -17.42
C SER A 261 -0.07 -16.00 -16.08
N SER A 262 0.63 -16.21 -14.95
CA SER A 262 0.02 -16.14 -13.62
C SER A 262 -0.56 -14.76 -13.28
N TRP A 263 -0.13 -13.70 -13.98
CA TRP A 263 -0.72 -12.37 -13.81
C TRP A 263 -2.19 -12.34 -14.25
N ASP A 264 -2.55 -13.09 -15.29
CA ASP A 264 -3.93 -13.21 -15.76
C ASP A 264 -4.76 -14.04 -14.78
N GLU A 265 -4.22 -15.14 -14.28
CA GLU A 265 -4.88 -16.00 -13.30
C GLU A 265 -5.26 -15.24 -12.02
N LEU A 266 -4.39 -14.34 -11.54
CA LEU A 266 -4.63 -13.54 -10.33
C LEU A 266 -5.82 -12.58 -10.44
N VAL A 267 -6.25 -12.25 -11.66
CA VAL A 267 -7.36 -11.32 -11.92
C VAL A 267 -8.47 -11.93 -12.77
N ALA A 268 -8.40 -13.23 -13.05
CA ALA A 268 -9.43 -13.96 -13.75
C ALA A 268 -10.66 -14.14 -12.86
N SER A 269 -11.85 -14.08 -13.46
CA SER A 269 -13.05 -14.58 -12.79
C SER A 269 -12.87 -16.09 -12.59
N PRO A 270 -13.27 -16.66 -11.43
CA PRO A 270 -13.51 -18.09 -11.36
C PRO A 270 -14.40 -18.49 -12.53
N LEU A 271 -14.03 -19.54 -13.26
CA LEU A 271 -14.89 -20.09 -14.31
C LEU A 271 -16.25 -20.34 -13.65
N LYS A 272 -17.31 -19.72 -14.18
CA LYS A 272 -18.66 -20.21 -13.87
C LYS A 272 -18.67 -21.65 -14.36
N ASP A 273 -18.93 -22.60 -13.49
CA ASP A 273 -19.34 -23.93 -13.93
C ASP A 273 -20.53 -23.71 -14.88
N LEU A 274 -20.29 -23.89 -16.18
CA LEU A 274 -21.33 -24.10 -17.18
C LEU A 274 -21.93 -25.48 -16.91
N LYS A 275 -22.65 -25.61 -15.80
CA LYS A 275 -23.50 -26.74 -15.49
C LYS A 275 -24.86 -26.21 -15.08
N GLU A 276 -25.66 -25.90 -16.08
CA GLU A 276 -27.11 -26.12 -16.08
C GLU A 276 -27.67 -25.77 -17.46
N GLY A 277 -28.39 -26.71 -18.07
CA GLY A 277 -29.12 -26.47 -19.31
C GLY A 277 -29.04 -27.59 -20.35
N ASN A 278 -29.15 -28.85 -19.95
CA ASN A 278 -29.70 -29.89 -20.81
C ASN A 278 -30.31 -30.99 -19.94
N VAL A 279 -31.53 -30.74 -19.50
CA VAL A 279 -32.49 -31.81 -19.20
C VAL A 279 -33.68 -31.52 -20.10
N ILE A 280 -33.81 -32.34 -21.14
CA ILE A 280 -35.04 -32.51 -21.92
C ILE A 280 -35.97 -33.40 -21.10
#